data_AF-A0A848M180-F1
#
_entry.id   AF-A0A848M180-F1
#
_cell.length_a   1.000
_cell.length_b   1.000
_cell.length_c   1.000
_cell.angle_alpha   90.00
_cell.angle_beta   90.00
_cell.angle_gamma   90.00
#
_symmetry.space_group_name_H-M   'P 1'
#
loop_
_entity.id
_entity.type
_entity.pdbx_description
1 polymer ?
#
loop_
_entity_poly.entity_id
_entity_poly.type
_entity_poly.pdbx_seq_one_letter_code
_entity_poly.pdbx_strand_id
1 'polypeptide(L)'
;MNQDEVAEHEEVDEGEQARVLELLRRYGWNATSFQVLQPGFRYWFDPAGDACMAYVDTGGAWVTAGGPIAAPERLPAVVAGFQEAARAAGRRVCFFATESRFTRLVPMEELPIGEQPVWDPAHWEDVVRGSRNLREQLRRARKHGVTVREVPASVLEDAAQPMRQAVERLKARWLASRRMAPMGFLVQLRPHAFASERRAFVAVS
;
A
#
# COMPACT_ATOMS: atom_id res chain seq x y z
N MET A 1 7.77 21.53 23.51
CA MET A 1 9.15 21.03 23.47
C MET A 1 9.06 19.55 23.83
N ASN A 2 9.18 18.57 22.93
CA ASN A 2 9.79 18.52 21.60
C ASN A 2 8.77 18.26 20.50
N GLN A 3 8.80 19.10 19.47
CA GLN A 3 8.56 18.72 18.09
C GLN A 3 9.96 18.41 17.58
N ASP A 4 10.40 17.16 17.54
CA ASP A 4 11.64 16.68 16.89
C ASP A 4 11.88 15.20 17.24
N GLU A 5 10.90 14.36 16.90
CA GLU A 5 11.16 12.93 16.63
C GLU A 5 10.51 12.66 15.27
N VAL A 6 11.12 13.25 14.25
CA VAL A 6 10.97 12.74 12.88
C VAL A 6 11.51 11.32 12.97
N ALA A 7 10.61 10.33 12.90
CA ALA A 7 11.01 8.93 12.84
C ALA A 7 12.15 8.82 11.83
N GLU A 8 13.34 8.45 12.30
CA GLU A 8 14.41 8.01 11.42
C GLU A 8 13.80 6.91 10.56
N HIS A 9 13.57 7.22 9.30
CA HIS A 9 13.00 6.27 8.37
C HIS A 9 14.06 5.18 8.19
N GLU A 10 13.97 4.08 8.96
CA GLU A 10 14.76 2.87 8.74
C GLU A 10 14.61 2.54 7.24
N GLU A 11 15.68 2.76 6.49
CA GLU A 11 15.78 2.30 5.12
C GLU A 11 15.65 0.77 5.18
N VAL A 12 14.70 0.27 4.42
CA VAL A 12 14.45 -1.15 4.36
C VAL A 12 15.52 -1.75 3.47
N ASP A 13 16.15 -2.83 3.92
CA ASP A 13 17.19 -3.52 3.15
C ASP A 13 16.66 -3.89 1.75
N GLU A 14 17.38 -3.47 0.71
CA GLU A 14 16.95 -3.66 -0.69
C GLU A 14 16.77 -5.15 -1.03
N GLY A 15 17.59 -6.03 -0.42
CA GLY A 15 17.48 -7.47 -0.55
C GLY A 15 16.20 -8.03 0.06
N GLU A 16 15.86 -7.59 1.27
CA GLU A 16 14.58 -7.93 1.90
C GLU A 16 13.37 -7.40 1.11
N GLN A 17 13.43 -6.16 0.60
CA GLN A 17 12.36 -5.61 -0.24
C GLN A 17 12.14 -6.43 -1.51
N ALA A 18 13.22 -6.85 -2.18
CA ALA A 18 13.13 -7.69 -3.38
C ALA A 18 12.47 -9.04 -3.07
N ARG A 19 12.82 -9.66 -1.93
CA ARG A 19 12.23 -10.92 -1.48
C ARG A 19 10.73 -10.76 -1.16
N VAL A 20 10.35 -9.68 -0.49
CA VAL A 20 8.93 -9.37 -0.22
C VAL A 20 8.17 -9.11 -1.51
N LEU A 21 8.77 -8.40 -2.48
CA LEU A 21 8.17 -8.18 -3.79
C LEU A 21 7.91 -9.49 -4.53
N GLU A 22 8.83 -10.45 -4.45
CA GLU A 22 8.61 -11.78 -5.04
C GLU A 22 7.42 -12.50 -4.40
N LEU A 23 7.31 -12.47 -3.07
CA LEU A 23 6.16 -13.03 -2.36
C LEU A 23 4.85 -12.30 -2.72
N LEU A 24 4.88 -10.97 -2.87
CA LEU A 24 3.74 -10.17 -3.30
C LEU A 24 3.28 -10.51 -4.72
N ARG A 25 4.20 -10.72 -5.66
CA ARG A 25 3.84 -11.14 -7.02
C ARG A 25 3.14 -12.50 -7.05
N ARG A 26 3.49 -13.40 -6.13
CA ARG A 26 2.90 -14.75 -6.03
C ARG A 26 1.60 -14.78 -5.24
N TYR A 27 1.56 -14.07 -4.12
CA TYR A 27 0.52 -14.22 -3.09
C TYR A 27 -0.11 -12.90 -2.66
N GLY A 28 0.28 -11.76 -3.22
CA GLY A 28 -0.29 -10.45 -2.89
C GLY A 28 -1.74 -10.35 -3.33
N TRP A 29 -2.63 -10.04 -2.40
CA TRP A 29 -4.07 -9.92 -2.68
C TRP A 29 -4.76 -8.77 -1.95
N ASN A 30 -4.24 -8.30 -0.80
CA ASN A 30 -4.81 -7.14 -0.11
C ASN A 30 -4.63 -5.87 -0.95
N ALA A 31 -5.60 -4.96 -0.89
CA ALA A 31 -5.49 -3.66 -1.57
C ALA A 31 -4.28 -2.83 -1.11
N THR A 32 -3.82 -3.06 0.11
CA THR A 32 -2.68 -2.40 0.74
C THR A 32 -1.36 -3.14 0.56
N SER A 33 -1.35 -4.31 -0.12
CA SER A 33 -0.17 -5.21 -0.12
C SER A 33 1.10 -4.55 -0.67
N PHE A 34 1.01 -3.73 -1.72
CA PHE A 34 2.18 -3.04 -2.28
C PHE A 34 2.67 -1.84 -1.45
N GLN A 35 1.90 -1.40 -0.45
CA GLN A 35 2.30 -0.31 0.45
C GLN A 35 3.34 -0.78 1.47
N VAL A 36 3.40 -2.09 1.74
CA VAL A 36 4.37 -2.64 2.69
C VAL A 36 5.82 -2.54 2.18
N LEU A 37 6.02 -2.36 0.87
CA LEU A 37 7.32 -2.12 0.25
C LEU A 37 7.85 -0.70 0.48
N GLN A 38 7.06 0.19 1.08
CA GLN A 38 7.52 1.54 1.41
C GLN A 38 8.47 1.51 2.62
N PRO A 39 9.33 2.52 2.81
CA PRO A 39 10.19 2.58 3.99
C PRO A 39 9.43 2.61 5.31
N GLY A 40 10.09 2.13 6.36
CA GLY A 40 9.55 2.10 7.73
C GLY A 40 8.83 0.80 8.11
N PHE A 41 8.81 -0.20 7.22
CA PHE A 41 8.37 -1.55 7.57
C PHE A 41 9.57 -2.44 7.90
N ARG A 42 9.40 -3.25 8.94
CA ARG A 42 10.22 -4.43 9.20
C ARG A 42 9.53 -5.65 8.64
N TYR A 43 10.31 -6.67 8.30
CA TYR A 43 9.78 -7.94 7.82
C TYR A 43 10.16 -9.07 8.76
N TRP A 44 9.17 -9.89 9.09
CA TRP A 44 9.42 -11.21 9.63
C TRP A 44 9.20 -12.23 8.51
N PHE A 45 10.21 -13.04 8.24
CA PHE A 45 10.13 -14.10 7.26
C PHE A 45 9.89 -15.44 7.94
N ASP A 46 8.95 -16.21 7.40
CA ASP A 46 8.71 -17.57 7.88
C ASP A 46 9.98 -18.43 7.65
N PRO A 47 10.37 -19.30 8.60
CA PRO A 47 11.54 -20.16 8.46
C PRO A 47 11.52 -21.08 7.22
N ALA A 48 10.33 -21.45 6.71
CA ALA A 48 10.21 -22.22 5.47
C ALA A 48 10.54 -21.39 4.22
N GLY A 49 10.66 -20.07 4.36
CA GLY A 49 11.15 -19.17 3.33
C GLY A 49 10.10 -18.64 2.36
N ASP A 50 8.87 -19.16 2.42
CA ASP A 50 7.80 -18.94 1.45
C ASP A 50 6.68 -18.00 1.92
N ALA A 51 6.90 -17.30 3.04
CA ALA A 51 5.95 -16.34 3.60
C ALA A 51 6.65 -15.19 4.33
N CYS A 52 5.97 -14.05 4.41
CA CYS A 52 6.43 -12.94 5.23
C CYS A 52 5.28 -12.12 5.84
N MET A 53 5.63 -11.38 6.88
CA MET A 53 4.79 -10.42 7.59
C MET A 53 5.48 -9.06 7.60
N ALA A 54 4.83 -8.04 7.05
CA ALA A 54 5.31 -6.67 7.14
C ALA A 54 4.66 -5.95 8.33
N TYR A 55 5.48 -5.35 9.17
CA TYR A 55 5.03 -4.73 10.42
C TYR A 55 5.85 -3.52 10.82
N VAL A 56 5.32 -2.76 11.76
CA VAL A 56 6.06 -1.72 12.51
C VAL A 56 6.16 -2.14 13.97
N ASP A 57 7.31 -1.89 14.59
CA ASP A 57 7.48 -2.11 16.04
C ASP A 57 7.20 -0.80 16.78
N THR A 58 6.17 -0.81 17.63
CA THR A 58 5.78 0.35 18.45
C THR A 58 6.41 0.32 19.85
N GLY A 59 7.31 -0.62 20.13
CA GLY A 59 7.89 -0.90 21.45
C GLY A 59 6.97 -1.75 22.35
N GLY A 60 5.65 -1.60 22.23
CA GLY A 60 4.67 -2.42 22.97
C GLY A 60 3.96 -3.48 22.12
N ALA A 61 3.98 -3.33 20.80
CA ALA A 61 3.35 -4.24 19.86
C ALA A 61 3.99 -4.18 18.47
N TRP A 62 4.00 -5.32 17.79
CA TRP A 62 4.18 -5.40 16.34
C TRP A 62 2.82 -5.21 15.66
N VAL A 63 2.71 -4.15 14.88
CA VAL A 63 1.49 -3.78 14.16
C VAL A 63 1.69 -4.09 12.67
N THR A 64 0.93 -5.03 12.14
CA THR A 64 1.07 -5.50 10.76
C THR A 64 0.28 -4.62 9.80
N ALA A 65 0.77 -4.48 8.57
CA ALA A 65 0.05 -3.85 7.47
C ALA A 65 -0.64 -4.91 6.62
N GLY A 66 -1.90 -5.19 6.92
CA GLY A 66 -2.67 -6.29 6.33
C GLY A 66 -2.34 -7.64 6.95
N GLY A 67 -2.80 -8.71 6.28
CA GLY A 67 -2.50 -10.09 6.65
C GLY A 67 -1.16 -10.60 6.09
N PRO A 68 -0.77 -11.85 6.41
CA PRO A 68 0.44 -12.46 5.87
C PRO A 68 0.48 -12.54 4.35
N ILE A 69 1.67 -12.38 3.78
CA ILE A 69 1.93 -12.59 2.36
C ILE A 69 2.40 -14.03 2.19
N ALA A 70 1.45 -14.93 1.95
CA ALA A 70 1.66 -16.37 1.85
C ALA A 70 0.53 -17.05 1.07
N ALA A 71 0.73 -18.31 0.70
CA ALA A 71 -0.37 -19.16 0.22
C ALA A 71 -1.50 -19.25 1.27
N PRO A 72 -2.79 -19.30 0.88
CA PRO A 72 -3.91 -19.32 1.81
C PRO A 72 -3.83 -20.43 2.87
N GLU A 73 -3.33 -21.60 2.47
CA GLU A 73 -3.20 -22.79 3.32
C GLU A 73 -2.10 -22.63 4.38
N ARG A 74 -1.14 -21.72 4.15
CA ARG A 74 -0.04 -21.42 5.08
C ARG A 74 -0.42 -20.37 6.11
N LEU A 75 -1.48 -19.57 5.90
CA LEU A 75 -1.83 -18.43 6.75
C LEU A 75 -1.91 -18.78 8.25
N PRO A 76 -2.58 -19.86 8.68
CA PRO A 76 -2.66 -20.18 10.12
C PRO A 76 -1.28 -20.44 10.74
N ALA A 77 -0.41 -21.19 10.05
CA ALA A 77 0.92 -21.53 10.54
C ALA A 77 1.84 -20.29 10.59
N VAL A 78 1.78 -19.44 9.55
CA VAL A 78 2.56 -18.20 9.46
C VAL A 78 2.14 -17.22 10.56
N VAL A 79 0.85 -17.09 10.85
CA VAL A 79 0.35 -16.27 11.96
C VAL A 79 0.87 -16.77 13.30
N ALA A 80 0.80 -18.09 13.54
CA ALA A 80 1.29 -18.67 14.79
C ALA A 80 2.80 -18.45 14.97
N GLY A 81 3.60 -18.65 13.91
CA GLY A 81 5.04 -18.40 13.93
C GLY A 81 5.39 -16.93 14.20
N PHE A 82 4.64 -16.01 13.59
CA PHE A 82 4.83 -14.57 13.82
C PHE A 82 4.47 -14.16 15.26
N GLN A 83 3.37 -14.68 15.80
CA GLN A 83 2.95 -14.42 17.18
C GLN A 83 3.97 -14.95 18.19
N GLU A 84 4.55 -16.12 17.94
CA GLU A 84 5.62 -16.69 18.76
C GLU A 84 6.87 -15.81 18.73
N ALA A 85 7.29 -15.36 17.55
CA ALA A 85 8.42 -14.45 17.40
C ALA A 85 8.19 -13.11 18.13
N ALA A 86 6.98 -12.53 18.00
CA ALA A 86 6.61 -11.31 18.69
C ALA A 86 6.64 -11.50 20.22
N ARG A 87 6.09 -12.61 20.71
CA ARG A 87 6.08 -12.96 22.13
C ARG A 87 7.48 -13.11 22.68
N ALA A 88 8.39 -13.78 21.95
CA ALA A 88 9.80 -13.91 22.31
C ALA A 88 10.51 -12.55 22.39
N ALA A 89 10.10 -11.59 21.56
CA ALA A 89 10.57 -10.20 21.61
C ALA A 89 9.88 -9.34 22.70
N GLY A 90 8.98 -9.92 23.50
CA GLY A 90 8.21 -9.18 24.51
C GLY A 90 7.22 -8.20 23.89
N ARG A 91 6.62 -8.54 22.75
CA ARG A 91 5.68 -7.70 21.99
C ARG A 91 4.32 -8.38 21.85
N ARG A 92 3.26 -7.57 21.85
CA ARG A 92 1.92 -8.01 21.41
C ARG A 92 1.83 -7.96 19.88
N VAL A 93 0.82 -8.60 19.30
CA VAL A 93 0.54 -8.52 17.86
C VAL A 93 -0.79 -7.82 17.63
N CYS A 94 -0.83 -6.91 16.66
CA CYS A 94 -2.04 -6.28 16.15
C CYS A 94 -2.04 -6.36 14.63
N PHE A 95 -3.11 -6.89 14.04
CA PHE A 95 -3.28 -6.92 12.60
C PHE A 95 -4.12 -5.72 12.16
N PHE A 96 -3.54 -4.81 11.37
CA PHE A 96 -4.23 -3.59 10.93
C PHE A 96 -4.60 -3.66 9.45
N ALA A 97 -5.76 -3.11 9.09
CA ALA A 97 -6.26 -3.08 7.71
C ALA A 97 -6.29 -4.47 7.03
N THR A 98 -6.69 -5.49 7.79
CA THR A 98 -6.98 -6.82 7.25
C THR A 98 -8.34 -6.85 6.58
N GLU A 99 -8.50 -7.78 5.63
CA GLU A 99 -9.76 -8.02 4.94
C GLU A 99 -10.39 -9.34 5.42
N SER A 100 -11.71 -9.47 5.28
CA SER A 100 -12.47 -10.64 5.77
C SER A 100 -11.98 -11.98 5.25
N ARG A 101 -11.32 -12.02 4.09
CA ARG A 101 -10.68 -13.25 3.57
C ARG A 101 -9.65 -13.80 4.55
N PHE A 102 -8.89 -12.93 5.21
CA PHE A 102 -7.90 -13.34 6.21
C PHE A 102 -8.57 -13.88 7.47
N THR A 103 -9.53 -13.15 8.04
CA THR A 103 -10.16 -13.54 9.33
C THR A 103 -11.07 -14.76 9.21
N ARG A 104 -11.56 -15.09 8.01
CA ARG A 104 -12.21 -16.39 7.73
C ARG A 104 -11.27 -17.59 7.82
N LEU A 105 -10.01 -17.42 7.41
CA LEU A 105 -9.01 -18.49 7.40
C LEU A 105 -8.26 -18.58 8.73
N VAL A 106 -8.13 -17.45 9.43
CA VAL A 106 -7.51 -17.35 10.76
C VAL A 106 -8.46 -16.57 11.67
N PRO A 107 -9.43 -17.24 12.32
CA PRO A 107 -10.40 -16.58 13.19
C PRO A 107 -9.72 -15.86 14.37
N MET A 108 -10.10 -14.61 14.59
CA MET A 108 -9.62 -13.75 15.67
C MET A 108 -10.67 -12.70 16.03
N GLU A 109 -10.49 -12.04 17.17
CA GLU A 109 -11.28 -10.86 17.50
C GLU A 109 -10.96 -9.73 16.52
N GLU A 110 -11.98 -9.15 15.90
CA GLU A 110 -11.85 -8.11 14.89
C GLU A 110 -12.69 -6.88 15.22
N LEU A 111 -12.21 -5.70 14.81
CA LEU A 111 -12.93 -4.43 14.92
C LEU A 111 -13.02 -3.79 13.52
N PRO A 112 -14.22 -3.57 12.97
CA PRO A 112 -14.38 -2.86 11.70
C PRO A 112 -13.90 -1.41 11.82
N ILE A 113 -12.93 -1.03 10.99
CA ILE A 113 -12.37 0.34 10.96
C ILE A 113 -12.79 1.13 9.71
N GLY A 114 -13.43 0.48 8.73
CA GLY A 114 -13.88 1.12 7.50
C GLY A 114 -14.31 0.11 6.44
N GLU A 115 -14.80 0.65 5.32
CA GLU A 115 -15.19 -0.11 4.14
C GLU A 115 -14.38 0.35 2.93
N GLN A 116 -14.07 -0.59 2.03
CA GLN A 116 -13.39 -0.28 0.77
C GLN A 116 -14.38 -0.38 -0.39
N PRO A 117 -14.53 0.68 -1.21
CA PRO A 117 -15.33 0.57 -2.41
C PRO A 117 -14.60 -0.31 -3.44
N VAL A 118 -15.34 -1.25 -4.03
CA VAL A 118 -14.85 -2.15 -5.08
C VAL A 118 -15.69 -1.94 -6.33
N TRP A 119 -15.03 -1.84 -7.48
CA TRP A 119 -15.68 -1.79 -8.78
C TRP A 119 -15.13 -2.89 -9.66
N ASP A 120 -16.00 -3.53 -10.42
CA ASP A 120 -15.61 -4.42 -11.51
C ASP A 120 -15.41 -3.59 -12.79
N PRO A 121 -14.18 -3.47 -13.31
CA PRO A 121 -13.93 -2.72 -14.54
C PRO A 121 -14.71 -3.25 -15.75
N ALA A 122 -15.06 -4.55 -15.78
CA ALA A 122 -15.85 -5.13 -16.87
C ALA A 122 -17.25 -4.53 -16.98
N HIS A 123 -17.79 -4.01 -15.88
CA HIS A 123 -19.12 -3.39 -15.81
C HIS A 123 -19.07 -1.86 -15.83
N TRP A 124 -17.92 -1.26 -16.11
CA TRP A 124 -17.72 0.20 -16.01
C TRP A 124 -18.68 1.00 -16.92
N GLU A 125 -18.94 0.51 -18.13
CA GLU A 125 -19.85 1.19 -19.06
C GLU A 125 -21.27 1.31 -18.51
N ASP A 126 -21.76 0.26 -17.85
CA ASP A 126 -23.08 0.23 -17.23
C ASP A 126 -23.12 1.15 -16.00
N VAL A 127 -22.06 1.19 -15.21
CA VAL A 127 -21.93 2.13 -14.08
C VAL A 127 -22.04 3.59 -14.57
N VAL A 128 -21.32 3.94 -15.64
CA VAL A 128 -21.40 5.28 -16.25
C VAL A 128 -22.79 5.56 -16.83
N ARG A 129 -23.41 4.59 -17.50
CA ARG A 129 -24.76 4.72 -18.07
C ARG A 129 -25.83 4.84 -17.00
N GLY A 130 -25.66 4.19 -15.84
CA GLY A 130 -26.57 4.29 -14.70
C GLY A 130 -26.45 5.62 -13.94
N SER A 131 -25.26 6.22 -13.87
CA SER A 131 -25.00 7.41 -13.04
C SER A 131 -25.02 8.72 -13.83
N ARG A 132 -26.10 9.50 -13.70
CA ARG A 132 -26.20 10.84 -14.30
C ARG A 132 -25.06 11.75 -13.83
N ASN A 133 -24.75 11.73 -12.54
CA ASN A 133 -23.68 12.54 -11.95
C ASN A 133 -22.32 12.21 -12.60
N LEU A 134 -21.97 10.93 -12.72
CA LEU A 134 -20.71 10.51 -13.35
C LEU A 134 -20.62 10.98 -14.81
N ARG A 135 -21.71 10.87 -15.58
CA ARG A 135 -21.75 11.40 -16.96
C ARG A 135 -21.54 12.90 -17.02
N GLU A 136 -22.13 13.66 -16.10
CA GLU A 136 -21.95 15.11 -16.03
C GLU A 136 -20.51 15.49 -15.66
N GLN A 137 -19.86 14.78 -14.73
CA GLN A 137 -18.45 14.97 -14.38
C GLN A 137 -17.52 14.67 -15.55
N LEU A 138 -17.73 13.55 -16.26
CA LEU A 138 -16.94 13.19 -17.44
C LEU A 138 -17.12 14.22 -18.57
N ARG A 139 -18.36 14.67 -18.83
CA ARG A 139 -18.64 15.74 -19.80
C ARG A 139 -17.92 17.04 -19.41
N ARG A 140 -17.95 17.41 -18.13
CA ARG A 140 -17.26 18.61 -17.63
C ARG A 140 -15.75 18.50 -17.81
N ALA A 141 -15.14 17.36 -17.47
CA ALA A 141 -13.72 17.12 -17.65
C ALA A 141 -13.31 17.28 -19.13
N ARG A 142 -14.05 16.66 -20.06
CA ARG A 142 -13.85 16.80 -21.50
C ARG A 142 -14.00 18.24 -21.98
N LYS A 143 -15.01 18.97 -21.49
CA LYS A 143 -15.21 20.40 -21.81
C LYS A 143 -14.01 21.26 -21.40
N HIS A 144 -13.30 20.89 -20.34
CA HIS A 144 -12.09 21.58 -19.88
C HIS A 144 -10.81 21.01 -20.51
N GLY A 145 -10.91 20.18 -21.55
CA GLY A 145 -9.74 19.63 -22.24
C GLY A 145 -8.96 18.56 -21.47
N VAL A 146 -9.51 18.05 -20.36
CA VAL A 146 -8.81 17.04 -19.55
C VAL A 146 -8.68 15.74 -20.34
N THR A 147 -7.44 15.29 -20.50
CA THR A 147 -7.09 13.99 -21.08
C THR A 147 -6.29 13.18 -20.07
N VAL A 148 -6.47 11.85 -20.11
CA VAL A 148 -5.73 10.92 -19.25
C VAL A 148 -4.88 10.03 -20.14
N ARG A 149 -3.62 9.86 -19.78
CA ARG A 149 -2.71 8.93 -20.47
C ARG A 149 -1.90 8.13 -19.49
N GLU A 150 -1.55 6.92 -19.91
CA GLU A 150 -0.60 6.08 -19.19
C GLU A 150 0.81 6.69 -19.29
N VAL A 151 1.57 6.56 -18.21
CA VAL A 151 2.99 6.93 -18.14
C VAL A 151 3.77 5.63 -17.96
N PRO A 152 4.69 5.30 -18.89
CA PRO A 152 5.52 4.11 -18.75
C PRO A 152 6.32 4.11 -17.44
N ALA A 153 6.50 2.94 -16.84
CA ALA A 153 7.29 2.78 -15.62
C ALA A 153 8.70 3.36 -15.77
N SER A 154 9.37 3.11 -16.89
CA SER A 154 10.70 3.65 -17.19
C SER A 154 10.77 5.18 -17.15
N VAL A 155 9.69 5.85 -17.55
CA VAL A 155 9.60 7.32 -17.48
C VAL A 155 9.46 7.80 -16.04
N LEU A 156 8.81 7.02 -15.17
CA LEU A 156 8.69 7.33 -13.76
C LEU A 156 9.91 6.93 -12.94
N GLU A 157 10.68 5.93 -13.35
CA GLU A 157 11.88 5.47 -12.67
C GLU A 157 13.04 6.46 -12.89
N ASP A 158 13.16 7.01 -14.09
CA ASP A 158 14.20 7.98 -14.45
C ASP A 158 13.89 9.40 -13.92
N ALA A 159 14.68 9.85 -12.93
CA ALA A 159 14.56 11.17 -12.30
C ALA A 159 14.86 12.34 -13.25
N ALA A 160 15.56 12.10 -14.37
CA ALA A 160 15.84 13.12 -15.37
C ALA A 160 14.62 13.39 -16.28
N GLN A 161 13.64 12.48 -16.31
CA GLN A 161 12.47 12.64 -17.18
C GLN A 161 11.62 13.85 -16.76
N PRO A 162 11.26 14.74 -17.70
CA PRO A 162 10.42 15.90 -17.40
C PRO A 162 9.08 15.53 -16.76
N MET A 163 8.50 14.39 -17.16
CA MET A 163 7.26 13.89 -16.58
C MET A 163 7.43 13.47 -15.12
N ARG A 164 8.48 12.71 -14.79
CA ARG A 164 8.80 12.36 -13.39
C ARG A 164 8.93 13.60 -12.52
N GLN A 165 9.67 14.61 -12.99
CA GLN A 165 9.83 15.86 -12.26
C GLN A 165 8.49 16.63 -12.11
N ALA A 166 7.63 16.61 -13.14
CA ALA A 166 6.31 17.23 -13.06
C ALA A 166 5.42 16.57 -12.01
N VAL A 167 5.43 15.23 -11.93
CA VAL A 167 4.72 14.46 -10.90
C VAL A 167 5.24 14.80 -9.50
N GLU A 168 6.57 14.89 -9.31
CA GLU A 168 7.15 15.26 -8.02
C GLU A 168 6.78 16.69 -7.60
N ARG A 169 6.78 17.65 -8.54
CA ARG A 169 6.32 19.02 -8.27
C ARG A 169 4.84 19.07 -7.91
N LEU A 170 4.00 18.29 -8.60
CA LEU A 170 2.58 18.17 -8.29
C LEU A 170 2.37 17.59 -6.88
N LYS A 171 3.10 16.52 -6.54
CA LYS A 171 3.09 15.89 -5.22
C LYS A 171 3.47 16.89 -4.13
N ALA A 172 4.58 17.61 -4.31
CA ALA A 172 5.06 18.60 -3.35
C ALA A 172 4.05 19.72 -3.11
N ARG A 173 3.48 20.28 -4.19
CA ARG A 173 2.43 21.30 -4.10
C ARG A 173 1.19 20.79 -3.38
N TRP A 174 0.77 19.57 -3.67
CA TRP A 174 -0.39 18.96 -3.04
C TRP A 174 -0.16 18.75 -1.53
N LEU A 175 0.99 18.20 -1.14
CA LEU A 175 1.36 18.03 0.27
C LEU A 175 1.40 19.37 1.01
N ALA A 176 2.00 20.41 0.41
CA ALA A 176 2.07 21.75 1.00
C ALA A 176 0.69 22.41 1.21
N SER A 177 -0.34 21.98 0.46
CA SER A 177 -1.72 22.45 0.64
C SER A 177 -2.46 21.77 1.79
N ARG A 178 -1.92 20.69 2.37
CA ARG A 178 -2.56 19.96 3.47
C ARG A 178 -2.17 20.59 4.81
N ARG A 179 -3.15 20.72 5.71
CA ARG A 179 -2.95 21.26 7.07
C ARG A 179 -2.46 20.19 8.07
N MET A 180 -1.74 19.19 7.60
CA MET A 180 -1.25 18.09 8.43
C MET A 180 0.15 17.65 7.99
N ALA A 181 0.95 17.17 8.93
CA ALA A 181 2.25 16.58 8.61
C ALA A 181 2.07 15.35 7.69
N PRO A 182 3.05 15.05 6.82
CA PRO A 182 3.05 13.80 6.06
C PRO A 182 2.86 12.59 6.97
N MET A 183 1.92 11.72 6.61
CA MET A 183 1.62 10.51 7.37
C MET A 183 2.49 9.33 6.87
N GLY A 184 2.94 8.48 7.79
CA GLY A 184 3.73 7.28 7.52
C GLY A 184 2.89 6.02 7.27
N PHE A 185 3.49 4.84 7.46
CA PHE A 185 2.81 3.53 7.36
C PHE A 185 2.11 3.33 6.00
N LEU A 186 0.82 3.02 5.99
CA LEU A 186 0.05 2.68 4.78
C LEU A 186 -0.35 3.87 3.89
N VAL A 187 -0.01 5.12 4.24
CA VAL A 187 -0.47 6.31 3.50
C VAL A 187 0.65 7.14 2.88
N GLN A 188 1.87 6.58 2.84
CA GLN A 188 3.01 7.23 2.20
C GLN A 188 2.79 7.39 0.68
N LEU A 189 3.15 8.57 0.16
CA LEU A 189 2.99 8.92 -1.25
C LEU A 189 4.34 8.91 -1.98
N ARG A 190 4.69 7.77 -2.60
CA ARG A 190 5.87 7.64 -3.49
C ARG A 190 5.44 7.11 -4.87
N PRO A 191 4.96 7.98 -5.78
CA PRO A 191 4.43 7.56 -7.08
C PRO A 191 5.42 6.83 -7.98
N HIS A 192 6.73 7.01 -7.75
CA HIS A 192 7.81 6.40 -8.52
C HIS A 192 8.33 5.08 -7.95
N ALA A 193 8.03 4.77 -6.68
CA ALA A 193 8.55 3.57 -6.05
C ALA A 193 7.88 2.33 -6.66
N PHE A 194 8.69 1.36 -7.10
CA PHE A 194 8.22 0.14 -7.77
C PHE A 194 7.29 0.46 -8.96
N ALA A 195 7.65 1.46 -9.78
CA ALA A 195 6.79 1.89 -10.90
C ALA A 195 6.56 0.77 -11.91
N SER A 196 7.52 -0.13 -12.10
CA SER A 196 7.39 -1.35 -12.91
C SER A 196 6.30 -2.31 -12.43
N GLU A 197 5.89 -2.24 -11.16
CA GLU A 197 4.83 -3.07 -10.57
C GLU A 197 3.45 -2.41 -10.63
N ARG A 198 3.33 -1.21 -11.24
CA ARG A 198 2.12 -0.39 -11.19
C ARG A 198 1.84 0.23 -12.54
N ARG A 199 0.56 0.44 -12.83
CA ARG A 199 0.14 1.28 -13.96
C ARG A 199 -0.11 2.69 -13.48
N ALA A 200 0.62 3.64 -14.04
CA ALA A 200 0.50 5.04 -13.69
C ALA A 200 -0.24 5.82 -14.77
N PHE A 201 -1.20 6.64 -14.36
CA PHE A 201 -1.98 7.50 -15.25
C PHE A 201 -1.88 8.94 -14.78
N VAL A 202 -1.67 9.86 -15.73
CA VAL A 202 -1.66 11.30 -15.47
C VAL A 202 -2.78 11.98 -16.21
N ALA A 203 -3.47 12.89 -15.52
CA ALA A 203 -4.43 13.79 -16.11
C ALA A 203 -3.72 15.10 -16.51
N VAL A 204 -3.90 15.52 -17.76
CA VAL A 204 -3.36 16.78 -18.30
C VAL A 204 -4.49 17.58 -18.93
N SER A 205 -4.40 18.91 -18.84
CA SER A 205 -5.38 19.87 -19.34
C SER A 205 -4.67 21.09 -19.90
#